data_AF-A0A1R0KT70-F1
#
_entry.id   AF-A0A1R0KT70-F1
#
_cell.length_a   1.000
_cell.length_b   1.000
_cell.length_c   1.000
_cell.angle_alpha   90.00
_cell.angle_beta   90.00
_cell.angle_gamma   90.00
#
_symmetry.space_group_name_H-M   'P 1'
#
loop_
_entity.id
_entity.type
_entity.pdbx_description
1 polymer ?
#
loop_
_entity_poly.entity_id
_entity_poly.type
_entity_poly.pdbx_seq_one_letter_code
_entity_poly.pdbx_strand_id
1 'polypeptide(L)'
;MHVDEVGDGDDLKYDDMYCDLYFRKASAPFVGTASTRQPQTGEECSKIAQTNAAPGTIKVGDLKIGQSAFCVVTDSGNIAWISLVDVVSHGGRENPDLKFDLTLWGRS
;
A
#
# COMPACT_ATOMS: atom_id res chain seq x y z
N MET A 1 5.53 7.07 1.94
CA MET A 1 6.02 5.77 1.42
C MET A 1 7.43 6.02 0.92
N HIS A 2 8.43 5.49 1.62
CA HIS A 2 9.83 5.49 1.16
C HIS A 2 9.96 4.28 0.25
N VAL A 3 10.38 4.47 -0.99
CA VAL A 3 10.79 3.37 -1.87
C VAL A 3 12.30 3.34 -1.69
N ASP A 4 12.84 2.21 -1.21
CA ASP A 4 14.27 2.09 -0.95
C ASP A 4 15.06 2.36 -2.23
N GLU A 5 16.08 3.22 -2.14
CA GLU A 5 17.03 3.47 -3.23
C GLU A 5 18.07 2.33 -3.35
N VAL A 6 18.03 1.35 -2.43
CA VAL A 6 19.00 0.26 -2.31
C VAL A 6 18.33 -1.07 -2.62
N GLY A 7 17.82 -1.21 -3.85
CA GLY A 7 17.21 -2.46 -4.28
C GLY A 7 18.20 -3.62 -4.35
N ASP A 8 17.79 -4.77 -3.88
CA ASP A 8 18.54 -6.05 -3.88
C ASP A 8 18.67 -6.69 -5.27
N GLY A 9 18.05 -6.07 -6.29
CA GLY A 9 18.23 -6.39 -7.70
C GLY A 9 17.04 -7.11 -8.33
N ASP A 10 15.98 -7.42 -7.58
CA ASP A 10 14.69 -7.89 -8.11
C ASP A 10 13.60 -6.82 -8.11
N ASP A 11 13.79 -5.74 -7.36
CA ASP A 11 13.01 -4.52 -7.46
C ASP A 11 12.84 -4.09 -8.93
N LEU A 12 11.62 -3.69 -9.29
CA LEU A 12 11.28 -3.21 -10.62
C LEU A 12 12.20 -2.03 -11.00
N LYS A 13 13.22 -2.31 -11.81
CA LYS A 13 13.97 -1.28 -12.51
C LYS A 13 13.09 -0.77 -13.65
N TYR A 14 12.40 0.34 -13.41
CA TYR A 14 11.81 1.10 -14.49
C TYR A 14 12.96 1.72 -15.28
N ASP A 15 13.30 1.10 -16.41
CA ASP A 15 14.26 1.66 -17.37
C ASP A 15 13.63 2.94 -17.93
N ASP A 16 14.11 4.08 -17.46
CA ASP A 16 13.55 5.41 -17.71
C ASP A 16 13.94 5.95 -19.10
N MET A 17 13.98 5.08 -20.12
CA MET A 17 14.39 5.44 -21.47
C MET A 17 13.58 6.61 -22.06
N TYR A 18 12.44 6.95 -21.44
CA TYR A 18 11.79 8.25 -21.51
C TYR A 18 11.62 8.82 -20.10
N CYS A 19 12.39 9.85 -19.75
CA CYS A 19 12.36 10.60 -18.48
C CYS A 19 11.02 11.31 -18.15
N ASP A 20 9.88 10.79 -18.62
CA ASP A 20 8.54 11.34 -18.43
C ASP A 20 7.75 10.64 -17.30
N LEU A 21 8.27 9.54 -16.74
CA LEU A 21 7.71 8.92 -15.53
C LEU A 21 8.21 9.65 -14.28
N TYR A 22 7.77 10.89 -14.08
CA TYR A 22 7.89 11.53 -12.78
C TYR A 22 7.18 10.65 -11.74
N PHE A 23 7.92 10.11 -10.78
CA PHE A 23 7.34 9.44 -9.61
C PHE A 23 6.33 10.39 -8.96
N ARG A 24 5.04 10.16 -9.23
CA ARG A 24 3.98 10.91 -8.58
C ARG A 24 3.84 10.36 -7.16
N LYS A 25 4.56 10.99 -6.25
CA LYS A 25 4.34 10.80 -4.81
C LYS A 25 2.99 11.42 -4.46
N ALA A 26 1.98 10.59 -4.25
CA ALA A 26 0.74 11.00 -3.60
C ALA A 26 0.90 10.85 -2.09
N SER A 27 0.38 11.82 -1.33
CA SER A 27 0.30 11.69 0.13
C SER A 27 -1.03 11.06 0.51
N ALA A 28 -1.03 10.19 1.52
CA ALA A 28 -2.26 9.65 2.10
C ALA A 28 -2.50 10.34 3.44
N PRO A 29 -3.35 11.39 3.52
CA PRO A 29 -3.69 12.02 4.79
C PRO A 29 -4.36 11.07 5.78
N PHE A 30 -5.02 10.01 5.30
CA PHE A 30 -5.63 8.99 6.15
C PHE A 30 -5.26 7.58 5.70
N VAL A 31 -4.75 6.81 6.64
CA VAL A 31 -4.53 5.37 6.51
C VAL A 31 -5.07 4.71 7.76
N GLY A 32 -5.95 3.72 7.59
CA GLY A 32 -6.50 2.97 8.71
C GLY A 32 -6.44 1.47 8.50
N THR A 33 -6.27 0.74 9.60
CA THR A 33 -6.29 -0.71 9.61
C THR A 33 -7.72 -1.21 9.35
N ALA A 34 -7.85 -2.05 8.33
CA ALA A 34 -9.11 -2.64 7.89
C ALA A 34 -9.12 -4.16 8.16
N SER A 35 -10.30 -4.77 8.11
CA SER A 35 -10.40 -6.23 8.01
C SER A 35 -10.00 -6.70 6.61
N THR A 36 -9.62 -7.97 6.49
CA THR A 36 -9.40 -8.62 5.19
C THR A 36 -10.68 -8.91 4.42
N ARG A 37 -11.84 -8.71 5.03
CA ARG A 37 -13.08 -8.53 4.28
C ARG A 37 -13.07 -7.15 3.64
N GLN A 38 -13.05 -7.13 2.32
CA GLN A 38 -13.10 -5.92 1.51
C GLN A 38 -14.37 -5.07 1.80
N PRO A 39 -14.23 -3.76 2.07
CA PRO A 39 -15.34 -2.82 2.10
C PRO A 39 -16.12 -2.84 0.78
N GLN A 40 -17.43 -2.64 0.84
CA GLN A 40 -18.27 -2.67 -0.37
C GLN A 40 -18.18 -1.35 -1.14
N THR A 41 -17.91 -0.24 -0.44
CA THR A 41 -17.80 1.09 -1.05
C THR A 41 -16.58 1.88 -0.58
N GLY A 42 -16.23 2.91 -1.35
CA GLY A 42 -15.19 3.85 -0.96
C GLY A 42 -15.53 4.62 0.32
N GLU A 43 -16.79 4.96 0.56
CA GLU A 43 -17.22 5.65 1.78
C GLU A 43 -17.00 4.80 3.03
N GLU A 44 -17.32 3.50 2.97
CA GLU A 44 -17.04 2.56 4.06
C GLU A 44 -15.54 2.52 4.35
N CYS A 45 -14.72 2.44 3.32
CA CYS A 45 -13.26 2.40 3.46
C CYS A 45 -12.70 3.72 4.00
N SER A 46 -13.20 4.86 3.52
CA SER A 46 -12.82 6.19 4.02
C SER A 46 -13.14 6.37 5.49
N LYS A 47 -14.31 5.88 5.94
CA LYS A 47 -14.68 5.87 7.36
C LYS A 47 -13.68 5.05 8.17
N ILE A 48 -13.33 3.85 7.73
CA ILE A 48 -12.32 3.00 8.39
C ILE A 48 -10.97 3.72 8.47
N ALA A 49 -10.53 4.35 7.38
CA ALA A 49 -9.27 5.09 7.33
C ALA A 49 -9.17 6.20 8.38
N GLN A 50 -10.30 6.84 8.68
CA GLN A 50 -10.39 7.96 9.64
C GLN A 50 -10.64 7.49 11.08
N THR A 51 -11.31 6.36 11.30
CA THR A 51 -11.63 5.87 12.66
C THR A 51 -10.59 4.92 13.23
N ASN A 52 -9.95 4.13 12.38
CA ASN A 52 -9.05 3.05 12.79
C ASN A 52 -7.62 3.34 12.34
N ALA A 53 -7.09 4.51 12.70
CA ALA A 53 -5.79 4.99 12.24
C ALA A 53 -4.71 3.90 12.35
N ALA A 54 -4.00 3.67 11.25
CA ALA A 54 -2.89 2.73 11.21
C ALA A 54 -1.72 3.29 12.05
N PRO A 55 -0.85 2.42 12.60
CA PRO A 55 0.39 2.87 13.23
C PRO A 55 1.21 3.74 12.29
N GLY A 56 1.83 4.81 12.80
CA GLY A 56 2.65 5.73 12.00
C GLY A 56 3.89 5.07 11.37
N THR A 57 4.25 3.87 11.80
CA THR A 57 5.25 3.02 11.16
C THR A 57 4.78 1.58 11.25
N ILE A 58 4.77 0.88 10.13
CA ILE A 58 4.43 -0.54 10.03
C ILE A 58 5.69 -1.27 9.58
N LYS A 59 6.19 -2.21 10.38
CA LYS A 59 7.33 -3.04 10.00
C LYS A 59 6.83 -4.27 9.27
N VAL A 60 7.68 -4.83 8.40
CA VAL A 60 7.37 -6.09 7.70
C VAL A 60 6.99 -7.21 8.68
N GLY A 61 7.67 -7.31 9.83
CA GLY A 61 7.35 -8.32 10.85
C GLY A 61 5.99 -8.16 11.54
N ASP A 62 5.36 -6.98 11.44
CA ASP A 62 4.01 -6.72 11.97
C ASP A 62 2.92 -7.18 10.99
N LEU A 63 3.30 -7.36 9.72
CA LEU A 63 2.40 -7.75 8.66
C LEU A 63 2.17 -9.27 8.65
N LYS A 64 0.92 -9.67 8.40
CA LYS A 64 0.50 -11.06 8.35
C LYS A 64 -0.40 -11.29 7.14
N ILE A 65 -0.02 -12.24 6.29
CA ILE A 65 -0.79 -12.62 5.10
C ILE A 65 -2.21 -13.03 5.53
N GLY A 66 -3.22 -12.49 4.83
CA GLY A 66 -4.62 -12.76 5.14
C GLY A 66 -5.15 -12.10 6.43
N GLN A 67 -4.35 -11.26 7.10
CA GLN A 67 -4.76 -10.49 8.28
C GLN A 67 -4.49 -8.98 8.14
N SER A 68 -3.47 -8.60 7.38
CA SER A 68 -3.11 -7.20 7.17
C SER A 68 -3.86 -6.62 5.98
N ALA A 69 -4.82 -5.75 6.26
CA ALA A 69 -5.48 -4.92 5.26
C ALA A 69 -5.59 -3.47 5.74
N PHE A 70 -5.64 -2.54 4.78
CA PHE A 70 -5.67 -1.11 5.05
C PHE A 70 -6.64 -0.41 4.11
N CYS A 71 -7.27 0.63 4.66
CA CYS A 71 -7.97 1.64 3.89
C CYS A 71 -7.11 2.90 3.79
N VAL A 72 -6.93 3.40 2.58
CA VAL A 72 -6.08 4.53 2.24
C VAL A 72 -6.91 5.59 1.55
N VAL A 73 -6.86 6.82 2.05
CA VAL A 73 -7.44 8.00 1.40
C VAL A 73 -6.29 8.92 1.03
N THR A 74 -6.13 9.14 -0.28
CA THR A 74 -5.10 10.01 -0.85
C THR A 74 -5.51 11.48 -0.80
N ASP A 75 -4.53 12.37 -0.89
CA ASP A 75 -4.71 13.82 -1.01
C ASP A 75 -5.50 14.24 -2.25
N SER A 76 -5.42 13.46 -3.33
CA SER A 76 -6.23 13.63 -4.53
C SER A 76 -7.66 13.09 -4.40
N GLY A 77 -8.02 12.52 -3.25
CA GLY A 77 -9.35 12.00 -2.96
C GLY A 77 -9.64 10.60 -3.53
N ASN A 78 -8.62 9.89 -4.04
CA ASN A 78 -8.76 8.47 -4.35
C ASN A 78 -8.82 7.66 -3.06
N ILE A 79 -9.67 6.64 -3.05
CA ILE A 79 -9.85 5.74 -1.91
C ILE A 79 -9.44 4.35 -2.36
N ALA A 80 -8.59 3.69 -1.58
CA ALA A 80 -8.13 2.35 -1.87
C ALA A 80 -8.28 1.44 -0.65
N TRP A 81 -8.66 0.20 -0.89
CA TRP A 81 -8.48 -0.90 0.05
C TRP A 81 -7.36 -1.79 -0.46
N ILE A 82 -6.40 -2.09 0.40
CA ILE A 82 -5.28 -2.97 0.11
C ILE A 82 -5.23 -4.11 1.13
N SER A 83 -4.96 -5.33 0.68
CA SER A 83 -4.82 -6.51 1.56
C SER A 83 -3.59 -7.30 1.19
N LEU A 84 -2.75 -7.62 2.18
CA LEU A 84 -1.54 -8.39 1.96
C LEU A 84 -1.89 -9.84 1.60
N VAL A 85 -1.42 -10.27 0.44
CA VAL A 85 -1.66 -11.63 -0.08
C VAL A 85 -0.41 -12.48 -0.11
N ASP A 86 0.78 -11.87 -0.15
CA ASP A 86 2.03 -12.62 -0.19
C ASP A 86 3.21 -11.79 0.33
N VAL A 87 4.25 -12.48 0.78
CA VAL A 87 5.54 -11.92 1.18
C VAL A 87 6.62 -12.79 0.55
N VAL A 88 7.35 -12.23 -0.43
CA VAL A 88 8.31 -12.99 -1.22
C VAL A 88 9.72 -12.52 -0.91
N SER A 89 10.56 -13.43 -0.41
CA SER A 89 11.97 -13.16 -0.16
C SER A 89 12.79 -13.61 -1.37
N HIS A 90 12.74 -12.87 -2.47
CA HIS A 90 13.82 -12.92 -3.44
C HIS A 90 15.03 -12.19 -2.79
N GLY A 91 16.26 -12.70 -2.95
CA GLY A 91 17.47 -12.06 -2.38
C GLY A 91 17.75 -12.20 -0.87
N GLY A 92 16.75 -12.24 0.03
CA GLY A 92 16.99 -12.36 1.48
C GLY A 92 15.77 -12.13 2.38
N ARG A 93 15.85 -12.52 3.66
CA ARG A 93 14.74 -12.36 4.63
C ARG A 93 14.59 -10.94 5.20
N GLU A 94 15.61 -10.09 5.03
CA GLU A 94 15.64 -8.77 5.67
C GLU A 94 14.90 -7.69 4.87
N ASN A 95 14.68 -7.91 3.58
CA ASN A 95 13.93 -7.01 2.70
C ASN A 95 13.05 -7.82 1.72
N PRO A 96 11.92 -8.41 2.16
CA PRO A 96 11.07 -9.15 1.25
C PRO A 96 10.14 -8.23 0.45
N ASP A 97 9.84 -8.65 -0.78
CA ASP A 97 8.75 -8.10 -1.58
C ASP A 97 7.40 -8.34 -0.90
N LEU A 98 6.56 -7.30 -0.90
CA LEU A 98 5.20 -7.39 -0.38
C LEU A 98 4.20 -7.33 -1.53
N LYS A 99 3.30 -8.31 -1.60
CA LYS A 99 2.22 -8.31 -2.61
C LYS A 99 0.88 -8.02 -1.95
N PHE A 100 0.13 -7.11 -2.55
CA PHE A 100 -1.19 -6.71 -2.08
C PHE A 100 -2.24 -6.88 -3.18
N ASP A 101 -3.41 -7.36 -2.80
CA ASP A 101 -4.63 -7.12 -3.57
C ASP A 101 -5.06 -5.66 -3.39
N LEU A 102 -5.57 -5.06 -4.46
CA LEU A 102 -5.98 -3.66 -4.51
C LEU A 102 -7.41 -3.54 -5.04
N THR A 103 -8.25 -2.82 -4.31
CA THR A 103 -9.48 -2.23 -4.85
C THR A 103 -9.39 -0.72 -4.79
N LEU A 104 -9.72 -0.08 -5.91
CA LEU A 104 -9.69 1.37 -6.06
C LEU A 104 -11.09 1.91 -6.33
N TRP A 105 -11.48 2.91 -5.54
CA TRP A 105 -12.62 3.77 -5.81
C TRP A 105 -12.09 5.15 -6.20
N GLY A 106 -12.18 5.47 -7.49
CA GLY A 106 -11.88 6.80 -8.00
C GLY A 106 -13.01 7.78 -7.70
N ARG A 107 -12.67 9.07 -7.66
CA ARG A 107 -13.69 10.11 -7.83
C ARG A 107 -14.23 10.00 -9.25
N SER A 108 -15.55 9.80 -9.39
CA SER A 108 -16.28 10.05 -10.64
C SER A 108 -16.29 11.52 -10.99
#